data_AF-A0A0F0L589-F1
#
_entry.id   AF-A0A0F0L589-F1
#
_cell.length_a   1.000
_cell.length_b   1.000
_cell.length_c   1.000
_cell.angle_alpha   90.00
_cell.angle_beta   90.00
_cell.angle_gamma   90.00
#
_symmetry.space_group_name_H-M   'P 1'
#
loop_
_entity.id
_entity.type
_entity.pdbx_description
1 polymer ?
#
loop_
_entity_poly.entity_id
_entity_poly.type
_entity_poly.pdbx_seq_one_letter_code
_entity_poly.pdbx_strand_id
1 'polypeptide(L)' 'MGQLAEALGLRQPTVTHHVRILLDDGFLAREQDGKLGWLSVHPTRRSAVEDFLR' A
#
# COMPACT_ATOMS: atom_id res chain seq x y z
N MET A 1 5.20 6.94 3.61
CA MET A 1 4.60 7.47 2.36
C MET A 1 5.62 8.13 1.45
N GLY A 2 6.47 9.04 1.93
CA GLY A 2 7.51 9.66 1.08
C GLY A 2 8.39 8.65 0.32
N GLN A 3 8.95 7.66 1.02
CA GLN A 3 9.77 6.60 0.41
C GLN A 3 9.03 5.79 -0.66
N LEU A 4 7.73 5.52 -0.47
CA LEU A 4 6.92 4.81 -1.46
C LEU A 4 6.65 5.68 -2.70
N ALA A 5 6.38 6.97 -2.49
CA ALA A 5 6.20 7.92 -3.58
C ALA A 5 7.46 8.05 -4.42
N GLU A 6 8.62 8.15 -3.77
CA GLU A 6 9.93 8.14 -4.41
C GLU A 6 10.19 6.86 -5.20
N ALA A 7 10.00 5.68 -4.60
CA ALA A 7 10.22 4.40 -5.27
C ALA A 7 9.33 4.19 -6.51
N LEU A 8 8.11 4.73 -6.50
CA LEU A 8 7.17 4.65 -7.62
C LEU A 8 7.36 5.78 -8.65
N GLY A 9 8.23 6.75 -8.40
CA GLY A 9 8.38 7.93 -9.27
C GLY A 9 7.13 8.81 -9.32
N LEU A 10 6.28 8.75 -8.30
CA LEU A 10 5.00 9.46 -8.22
C LEU A 10 5.03 10.56 -7.17
N ARG A 11 4.16 11.55 -7.31
CA ARG A 11 3.99 12.57 -6.27
C ARG A 11 3.30 11.96 -5.05
N GLN A 12 3.72 12.40 -3.86
CA GLN A 12 3.15 11.93 -2.59
C GLN A 12 1.61 12.04 -2.48
N PRO A 13 0.95 13.12 -2.98
CA PRO A 13 -0.52 13.19 -2.95
C PRO A 13 -1.19 12.05 -3.74
N THR A 14 -0.64 11.68 -4.89
CA THR A 14 -1.14 10.57 -5.72
C THR A 14 -1.05 9.26 -4.97
N VAL A 15 0.13 8.94 -4.41
CA VAL A 15 0.32 7.69 -3.67
C VAL A 15 -0.53 7.65 -2.42
N THR A 16 -0.62 8.74 -1.67
CA THR A 16 -1.45 8.80 -0.44
C THR A 16 -2.92 8.59 -0.77
N HIS A 17 -3.42 9.15 -1.87
CA HIS A 17 -4.79 8.95 -2.32
C HIS A 17 -5.10 7.47 -2.61
N HIS A 18 -4.26 6.81 -3.42
CA HIS A 18 -4.48 5.40 -3.77
C HIS A 18 -4.29 4.47 -2.58
N VAL A 19 -3.27 4.70 -1.75
CA VAL A 19 -3.05 3.91 -0.52
C VAL A 19 -4.26 4.01 0.40
N ARG A 20 -4.86 5.20 0.56
CA ARG A 20 -6.08 5.35 1.37
C ARG A 20 -7.23 4.51 0.82
N ILE A 21 -7.48 4.57 -0.48
CA ILE A 21 -8.54 3.74 -1.12
C ILE A 21 -8.30 2.25 -0.87
N LEU A 22 -7.06 1.79 -1.03
CA LEU A 22 -6.72 0.39 -0.85
C LEU A 22 -6.77 -0.05 0.62
N LEU A 23 -6.51 0.84 1.57
CA LEU A 23 -6.73 0.58 3.00
C LEU A 23 -8.23 0.53 3.33
N ASP A 24 -9.01 1.47 2.79
CA ASP A 24 -10.46 1.57 3.02
C ASP A 24 -11.20 0.32 2.48
N ASP A 25 -10.73 -0.27 1.38
CA ASP A 25 -11.26 -1.54 0.81
C ASP A 25 -10.68 -2.81 1.48
N GLY A 26 -9.78 -2.65 2.45
CA GLY A 26 -9.12 -3.76 3.12
C GLY A 26 -8.17 -4.56 2.20
N PHE A 27 -7.73 -3.96 1.10
CA PHE A 27 -6.73 -4.55 0.21
C PHE A 27 -5.33 -4.44 0.80
N LEU A 28 -5.00 -3.29 1.38
CA LEU A 28 -3.78 -3.10 2.16
C LEU A 28 -4.09 -3.18 3.65
N ALA A 29 -3.07 -3.52 4.42
CA ALA A 29 -2.99 -3.33 5.86
C ALA A 29 -1.86 -2.34 6.18
N ARG A 30 -2.02 -1.61 7.28
CA ARG A 30 -1.00 -0.69 7.79
C ARG A 30 -0.62 -1.07 9.21
N GLU A 31 0.68 -1.22 9.44
CA GLU A 31 1.26 -1.37 10.76
C GLU A 31 2.08 -0.11 11.09
N GLN A 32 1.91 0.42 12.30
CA GLN A 32 2.63 1.61 12.73
C GLN A 32 3.83 1.21 13.60
N ASP A 33 5.01 1.63 13.18
CA ASP A 33 6.28 1.42 13.87
C ASP A 33 6.94 2.78 14.13
N GLY A 34 6.64 3.33 15.31
CA GLY A 34 7.01 4.69 15.69
C GLY A 34 6.48 5.75 14.70
N LYS A 35 7.40 6.46 14.05
CA LYS A 35 7.08 7.50 13.05
C LYS A 35 6.82 6.92 11.66
N LEU A 36 7.20 5.66 11.42
CA LEU A 36 7.00 4.99 10.14
C LEU A 36 5.70 4.20 10.15
N GLY A 37 5.11 4.04 8.97
CA GLY A 37 3.98 3.16 8.75
C GLY A 37 4.32 2.20 7.63
N TRP A 38 4.37 0.91 7.95
CA TRP A 38 4.58 -0.17 7.00
C TRP A 38 3.26 -0.52 6.33
N LEU A 39 3.28 -0.67 5.01
CA LEU A 39 2.13 -1.13 4.23
C LEU A 39 2.40 -2.54 3.76
N SER A 40 1.40 -3.39 3.85
CA SER A 40 1.44 -4.75 3.32
C SER A 40 0.12 -5.07 2.61
N VAL A 41 0.16 -5.98 1.64
CA VAL A 41 -1.08 -6.55 1.09
C VAL A 41 -1.74 -7.38 2.19
N HIS A 42 -3.04 -7.18 2.38
CA HIS A 42 -3.79 -7.93 3.37
C HIS A 42 -3.69 -9.43 3.07
N PRO A 43 -3.46 -10.31 4.07
CA PRO A 43 -3.22 -11.74 3.83
C PRO A 43 -4.31 -12.42 3.00
N THR A 44 -5.58 -12.03 3.19
CA THR A 44 -6.72 -12.57 2.44
C THR A 44 -6.78 -12.12 0.98
N ARG A 45 -5.98 -11.13 0.60
CA ARG A 45 -5.92 -10.56 -0.77
C ARG A 45 -4.64 -10.97 -1.51
N ARG A 46 -3.69 -11.62 -0.83
CA ARG A 46 -2.38 -12.00 -1.39
C ARG A 46 -2.51 -12.93 -2.60
N SER A 47 -3.38 -13.93 -2.55
CA SER A 47 -3.60 -14.87 -3.67
C SER A 47 -4.07 -14.15 -4.93
N ALA A 48 -4.96 -13.16 -4.81
CA ALA A 48 -5.43 -12.39 -5.96
C ALA A 48 -4.31 -11.57 -6.63
N VAL A 49 -3.33 -11.09 -5.86
CA VAL A 49 -2.14 -10.42 -6.41
C VAL A 49 -1.24 -11.41 -7.12
N GLU A 50 -0.98 -12.56 -6.50
CA GLU A 50 -0.17 -13.63 -7.09
C GLU A 50 -0.77 -14.14 -8.41
N ASP A 51 -2.09 -14.32 -8.46
CA ASP A 51 -2.82 -14.72 -9.67
C ASP A 51 -2.75 -13.64 -10.76
N PHE A 52 -2.82 -12.35 -10.39
CA PHE A 52 -2.72 -11.24 -11.35
C PHE A 52 -1.31 -11.09 -11.95
N LEU A 53 -0.26 -11.46 -11.21
CA LEU A 53 1.14 -11.34 -11.65
C LEU A 53 1.63 -12.54 -12.48
N ARG A 54 0.81 -13.58 -12.66
CA ARG A 54 1.11 -14.74 -13.50
C ARG A 54 0.91 -14.43 -14.98
#